data_AF-A0A2T2VKR1-F1
#
_entry.id   AF-A0A2T2VKR1-F1
#
_cell.length_a   1.000
_cell.length_b   1.000
_cell.length_c   1.000
_cell.angle_alpha   90.00
_cell.angle_beta   90.00
_cell.angle_gamma   90.00
#
_symmetry.space_group_name_H-M   'P 1'
#
loop_
_entity.id
_entity.type
_entity.pdbx_description
1 polymer ?
#
loop_
_entity_poly.entity_id
_entity_poly.type
_entity_poly.pdbx_seq_one_letter_code
_entity_poly.pdbx_strand_id
1 'polypeptide(L)'
;MRIIPAILFSVILASCNGQGSGNSSSNDTNNQDQAQEQKDAQQVSSNDAVKRSQAESNSQQPKQSNNQKQENNTAPAGSKSSSQSGDFTIEGQVNNANTEVMLDKMGIGNSSLLESTVSDENGNFEFSGTIDVPGLYRVRTPNNGAQIVLTAGKIKIKPDPNGQGLKVTGSDDTEYLREFYFTMKKYDRKIKQL
;
A
#
# COMPACT_ATOMS: atom_id res chain seq x y z
N MET A 1 35.48 0.70 -37.66
CA MET A 1 36.23 0.59 -36.39
C MET A 1 35.43 1.32 -35.32
N ARG A 2 34.91 0.61 -34.32
CA ARG A 2 34.20 1.17 -33.17
C ARG A 2 34.94 0.75 -31.91
N ILE A 3 35.45 1.73 -31.18
CA ILE A 3 36.25 1.56 -29.96
C ILE A 3 35.27 1.51 -28.78
N ILE A 4 35.28 0.40 -28.05
CA ILE A 4 34.49 0.21 -26.82
C ILE A 4 35.41 0.53 -25.63
N PRO A 5 35.06 1.44 -24.70
CA PRO A 5 35.85 1.66 -23.50
C PRO A 5 35.54 0.58 -22.45
N ALA A 6 36.60 0.00 -21.89
CA ALA A 6 36.56 -0.95 -20.79
C ALA A 6 36.25 -0.23 -19.47
N ILE A 7 35.23 -0.69 -18.76
CA ILE A 7 34.89 -0.23 -17.40
C ILE A 7 35.67 -1.10 -16.41
N LEU A 8 36.65 -0.50 -15.74
CA LEU A 8 37.38 -1.08 -14.62
C LEU A 8 36.45 -1.17 -13.39
N PHE A 9 36.19 -2.39 -12.90
CA PHE A 9 35.62 -2.62 -11.58
C PHE A 9 36.76 -2.76 -10.56
N SER A 10 36.88 -1.81 -9.64
CA SER A 10 37.75 -1.92 -8.48
C SER A 10 37.04 -2.72 -7.38
N VAL A 11 37.59 -3.88 -7.06
CA VAL A 11 37.21 -4.70 -5.90
C VAL A 11 37.94 -4.15 -4.67
N ILE A 12 37.19 -3.73 -3.65
CA ILE A 12 37.75 -3.36 -2.34
C ILE A 12 37.62 -4.59 -1.42
N LEU A 13 38.76 -5.21 -1.11
CA LEU A 13 38.90 -6.24 -0.08
C LEU A 13 39.12 -5.56 1.28
N ALA A 14 38.16 -5.70 2.20
CA ALA A 14 38.37 -5.39 3.61
C ALA A 14 38.90 -6.63 4.34
N SER A 15 40.15 -6.55 4.80
CA SER A 15 40.79 -7.52 5.69
C SER A 15 40.61 -7.05 7.13
N CYS A 16 40.00 -7.87 7.98
CA CYS A 16 40.07 -7.73 9.43
C CYS A 16 40.78 -8.96 9.98
N ASN A 17 42.05 -8.77 10.37
CA ASN A 17 42.84 -9.74 11.12
C ASN A 17 43.07 -9.14 12.51
N GLY A 18 42.44 -9.72 13.53
CA GLY A 18 42.59 -9.34 14.93
C GLY A 18 42.87 -10.58 15.75
N GLN A 19 44.13 -10.72 16.16
CA GLN A 19 44.71 -11.88 16.81
C GLN A 19 44.97 -11.56 18.28
N GLY A 20 44.58 -12.47 19.19
CA GLY A 20 45.27 -12.65 20.46
C GLY A 20 44.44 -12.57 21.75
N SER A 21 44.26 -13.74 22.37
CA SER A 21 44.73 -14.06 23.74
C SER A 21 43.65 -14.77 24.56
N GLY A 22 43.99 -15.96 25.04
CA GLY A 22 43.04 -16.96 25.52
C GLY A 22 42.68 -16.89 26.99
N ASN A 23 41.71 -17.73 27.36
CA ASN A 23 41.79 -18.52 28.57
C ASN A 23 40.90 -19.77 28.47
N SER A 24 41.43 -20.91 28.92
CA SER A 24 40.82 -22.23 28.94
C SER A 24 39.58 -22.29 29.84
N SER A 25 38.55 -23.03 29.41
CA SER A 25 37.81 -23.93 30.29
C SER A 25 37.06 -24.97 29.47
N SER A 26 37.35 -26.23 29.76
CA SER A 26 36.74 -27.43 29.21
C SER A 26 35.23 -27.47 29.48
N ASN A 27 34.47 -27.98 28.52
CA ASN A 27 33.41 -28.96 28.79
C ASN A 27 33.06 -29.72 27.51
N ASP A 28 33.08 -31.03 27.65
CA ASP A 28 32.63 -32.03 26.70
C ASP A 28 31.20 -31.77 26.21
N THR A 29 30.89 -32.16 24.97
CA THR A 29 29.84 -33.13 24.63
C THR A 29 29.63 -33.14 23.11
N ASN A 30 30.13 -34.21 22.50
CA ASN A 30 29.41 -35.17 21.64
C ASN A 30 28.45 -34.69 20.53
N ASN A 31 28.53 -35.43 19.41
CA ASN A 31 27.55 -35.65 18.35
C ASN A 31 27.61 -34.76 17.09
N GLN A 32 28.40 -35.20 16.10
CA GLN A 32 28.20 -34.87 14.69
C GLN A 32 28.10 -36.17 13.89
N ASP A 33 26.87 -36.58 13.64
CA ASP A 33 26.48 -37.43 12.53
C ASP A 33 25.22 -36.81 11.94
N GLN A 34 25.32 -36.33 10.70
CA GLN A 34 24.34 -36.56 9.64
C GLN A 34 24.73 -35.75 8.40
N ALA A 35 25.26 -36.49 7.42
CA ALA A 35 25.22 -36.13 6.03
C ALA A 35 23.76 -36.12 5.54
N GLN A 36 23.37 -35.09 4.81
CA GLN A 36 22.17 -35.13 3.96
C GLN A 36 22.53 -34.64 2.56
N GLU A 37 22.63 -35.64 1.70
CA GLU A 37 22.70 -35.59 0.26
C GLU A 37 21.28 -35.30 -0.28
N GLN A 38 21.10 -34.21 -1.01
CA GLN A 38 19.89 -33.94 -1.79
C GLN A 38 20.30 -33.72 -3.24
N LYS A 39 20.08 -34.76 -4.05
CA LYS A 39 19.94 -34.69 -5.50
C LYS A 39 18.67 -35.45 -5.88
N ASP A 40 18.14 -35.10 -7.05
CA ASP A 40 16.95 -35.65 -7.71
C ASP A 40 15.66 -34.87 -7.39
N ALA A 41 14.82 -34.47 -8.35
CA ALA A 41 14.88 -34.49 -9.80
C ALA A 41 13.87 -33.47 -10.34
N GLN A 42 14.19 -32.85 -11.48
CA GLN A 42 13.24 -32.17 -12.35
C GLN A 42 12.46 -33.20 -13.18
N GLN A 43 11.13 -33.09 -13.21
CA GLN A 43 10.29 -33.54 -14.33
C GLN A 43 8.92 -32.83 -14.21
N VAL A 44 8.62 -31.83 -15.05
CA VAL A 44 7.87 -31.93 -16.33
C VAL A 44 6.52 -32.63 -16.18
N SER A 45 5.42 -31.88 -16.32
CA SER A 45 4.40 -32.22 -17.30
C SER A 45 3.46 -31.04 -17.57
N SER A 46 3.32 -30.76 -18.85
CA SER A 46 2.45 -29.79 -19.48
C SER A 46 0.99 -30.29 -19.57
N ASN A 47 0.13 -29.35 -20.00
CA ASN A 47 -1.17 -29.52 -20.65
C ASN A 47 -2.38 -29.66 -19.71
N ASP A 48 -3.24 -28.63 -19.69
CA ASP A 48 -4.42 -28.68 -20.58
C ASP A 48 -5.12 -27.34 -20.68
N ALA A 49 -5.18 -26.85 -21.91
CA ALA A 49 -6.02 -25.74 -22.33
C ALA A 49 -7.38 -26.32 -22.73
N VAL A 50 -8.45 -25.98 -22.00
CA VAL A 50 -9.82 -26.18 -22.47
C VAL A 50 -10.53 -24.84 -22.56
N LYS A 51 -10.55 -24.38 -23.81
CA LYS A 51 -11.38 -23.34 -24.40
C LYS A 51 -12.82 -23.84 -24.46
N ARG A 52 -13.77 -23.17 -23.78
CA ARG A 52 -15.19 -23.18 -24.16
C ARG A 52 -15.76 -21.77 -24.05
N SER A 53 -16.03 -21.22 -25.21
CA SER A 53 -16.87 -20.05 -25.45
C SER A 53 -18.28 -20.50 -25.82
N GLN A 54 -19.24 -19.61 -25.58
CA GLN A 54 -20.62 -19.48 -26.12
C GLN A 54 -21.62 -19.36 -24.94
N ALA A 55 -22.15 -18.18 -24.64
CA ALA A 55 -23.10 -17.34 -25.41
C ALA A 55 -24.55 -17.69 -25.06
N GLU A 56 -25.27 -16.74 -24.45
CA GLU A 56 -26.72 -16.46 -24.61
C GLU A 56 -27.06 -15.23 -23.76
N SER A 57 -27.39 -14.09 -24.38
CA SER A 57 -28.75 -13.59 -24.64
C SER A 57 -29.37 -12.95 -23.37
N ASN A 58 -29.18 -11.64 -23.16
CA ASN A 58 -30.08 -10.56 -23.58
C ASN A 58 -31.49 -10.65 -22.97
N SER A 59 -31.81 -9.77 -22.02
CA SER A 59 -33.16 -9.23 -21.76
C SER A 59 -33.12 -8.03 -20.80
N GLN A 60 -33.10 -6.85 -21.40
CA GLN A 60 -33.91 -5.66 -21.07
C GLN A 60 -34.40 -5.50 -19.61
N GLN A 61 -33.81 -4.53 -18.91
CA GLN A 61 -34.36 -3.94 -17.69
C GLN A 61 -35.00 -2.58 -18.04
N PRO A 62 -36.26 -2.30 -17.65
CA PRO A 62 -36.94 -1.07 -18.00
C PRO A 62 -36.42 0.13 -17.21
N LYS A 63 -36.30 1.25 -17.93
CA LYS A 63 -36.10 2.60 -17.40
C LYS A 63 -37.29 2.97 -16.51
N GLN A 64 -37.05 3.24 -15.24
CA GLN A 64 -37.95 4.05 -14.42
C GLN A 64 -37.27 5.37 -14.06
N SER A 65 -37.68 6.39 -14.82
CA SER A 65 -37.62 7.78 -14.44
C SER A 65 -38.65 8.03 -13.34
N ASN A 66 -38.24 8.61 -12.21
CA ASN A 66 -39.17 9.30 -11.32
C ASN A 66 -38.49 10.51 -10.67
N ASN A 67 -38.90 11.69 -11.14
CA ASN A 67 -38.78 12.96 -10.46
C ASN A 67 -39.75 13.00 -9.28
N GLN A 68 -39.26 13.09 -8.04
CA GLN A 68 -40.03 13.68 -6.94
C GLN A 68 -39.12 14.53 -6.03
N LYS A 69 -39.22 15.84 -6.27
CA LYS A 69 -39.48 16.93 -5.31
C LYS A 69 -38.64 16.99 -4.02
N GLN A 70 -37.81 18.03 -4.00
CA GLN A 70 -37.13 18.65 -2.85
C GLN A 70 -38.01 18.80 -1.61
N GLU A 71 -37.52 18.25 -0.49
CA GLU A 71 -37.76 18.79 0.85
C GLU A 71 -36.48 19.48 1.33
N ASN A 72 -36.60 20.77 1.62
CA ASN A 72 -35.55 21.63 2.15
C ASN A 72 -35.23 21.23 3.59
N ASN A 73 -34.04 20.69 3.83
CA ASN A 73 -33.40 20.74 5.13
C ASN A 73 -31.98 21.29 4.94
N THR A 74 -31.74 22.46 5.55
CA THR A 74 -30.50 23.24 5.50
C THR A 74 -29.33 22.42 6.04
N ALA A 75 -28.58 21.80 5.14
CA ALA A 75 -27.28 21.18 5.42
C ALA A 75 -26.16 22.24 5.33
N PRO A 76 -25.11 22.15 6.17
CA PRO A 76 -24.00 23.11 6.17
C PRO A 76 -23.24 23.04 4.84
N ALA A 77 -22.76 24.19 4.37
CA ALA A 77 -22.11 24.43 3.08
C ALA A 77 -21.24 23.25 2.61
N GLY A 78 -21.80 22.47 1.69
CA GLY A 78 -21.21 21.24 1.18
C GLY A 78 -20.05 21.50 0.24
N SER A 79 -18.87 21.01 0.62
CA SER A 79 -17.82 20.72 -0.34
C SER A 79 -18.28 19.59 -1.27
N LYS A 80 -17.89 19.73 -2.52
CA LYS A 80 -18.39 19.02 -3.69
C LYS A 80 -17.84 17.57 -3.69
N SER A 81 -18.45 16.65 -2.93
CA SER A 81 -18.19 15.21 -3.11
C SER A 81 -18.69 14.82 -4.49
N SER A 82 -17.74 14.47 -5.34
CA SER A 82 -17.99 14.26 -6.76
C SER A 82 -17.38 12.91 -7.11
N SER A 83 -18.20 12.07 -7.75
CA SER A 83 -17.77 10.83 -8.39
C SER A 83 -16.91 11.16 -9.63
N GLN A 84 -15.90 11.99 -9.46
CA GLN A 84 -15.10 12.53 -10.56
C GLN A 84 -13.92 11.61 -10.78
N SER A 85 -13.97 10.94 -11.93
CA SER A 85 -12.78 10.56 -12.66
C SER A 85 -11.94 11.80 -12.96
N GLY A 86 -10.62 11.66 -12.99
CA GLY A 86 -9.73 12.76 -13.36
C GLY A 86 -8.38 12.66 -12.68
N ASP A 87 -7.65 13.77 -12.73
CA ASP A 87 -6.30 13.84 -12.19
C ASP A 87 -6.34 13.90 -10.66
N PHE A 88 -5.39 13.22 -10.03
CA PHE A 88 -5.16 13.28 -8.59
C PHE A 88 -3.72 13.68 -8.28
N THR A 89 -3.53 14.28 -7.11
CA THR A 89 -2.22 14.50 -6.50
C THR A 89 -2.32 14.20 -5.01
N ILE A 90 -1.43 13.35 -4.51
CA ILE A 90 -1.23 13.10 -3.08
C ILE A 90 0.11 13.70 -2.71
N GLU A 91 0.08 14.80 -1.97
CA GLU A 91 1.27 15.41 -1.39
C GLU A 91 1.35 14.97 0.07
N GLY A 92 2.54 14.57 0.53
CA GLY A 92 2.66 14.27 1.94
C GLY A 92 4.04 14.42 2.52
N GLN A 93 4.05 14.29 3.85
CA GLN A 93 5.26 14.29 4.64
C GLN A 93 5.26 13.09 5.60
N VAL A 94 6.42 12.49 5.79
CA VAL A 94 6.70 11.45 6.78
C VAL A 94 7.78 11.92 7.74
N ASN A 95 7.88 11.30 8.92
CA ASN A 95 8.81 11.75 9.97
C ASN A 95 10.29 11.64 9.59
N ASN A 96 10.62 10.67 8.73
CA ASN A 96 12.01 10.34 8.40
C ASN A 96 12.27 10.60 6.92
N ALA A 97 13.43 11.19 6.61
CA ALA A 97 13.94 11.29 5.26
C ALA A 97 14.22 9.91 4.66
N ASN A 98 14.30 9.82 3.33
CA ASN A 98 14.65 8.60 2.60
C ASN A 98 13.78 7.38 2.99
N THR A 99 12.53 7.63 3.34
CA THR A 99 11.58 6.58 3.72
C THR A 99 10.82 6.13 2.50
N GLU A 100 10.74 4.81 2.30
CA GLU A 100 9.88 4.23 1.27
C GLU A 100 8.41 4.51 1.61
N VAL A 101 7.69 5.10 0.65
CA VAL A 101 6.26 5.37 0.71
C VAL A 101 5.59 4.61 -0.42
N MET A 102 4.51 3.91 -0.11
CA MET A 102 3.81 3.04 -1.04
C MET A 102 2.33 3.43 -1.11
N LEU A 103 1.81 3.50 -2.33
CA LEU A 103 0.39 3.67 -2.61
C LEU A 103 -0.18 2.32 -3.05
N ASP A 104 -1.04 1.74 -2.22
CA ASP A 104 -1.79 0.53 -2.56
C ASP A 104 -3.24 0.86 -2.93
N LYS A 105 -3.80 0.15 -3.92
CA LYS A 105 -5.25 0.03 -4.10
C LYS A 105 -5.78 -1.04 -3.16
N MET A 106 -6.86 -0.74 -2.44
CA MET A 106 -7.51 -1.67 -1.53
C MET A 106 -8.70 -2.33 -2.23
N GLY A 107 -8.68 -3.66 -2.31
CA GLY A 107 -9.80 -4.50 -2.74
C GLY A 107 -10.45 -5.21 -1.57
N ILE A 108 -11.43 -6.06 -1.87
CA ILE A 108 -12.06 -6.93 -0.87
C ILE A 108 -11.13 -8.11 -0.62
N GLY A 109 -10.47 -8.12 0.55
CA GLY A 109 -9.58 -9.21 0.97
C GLY A 109 -8.19 -9.19 0.35
N ASN A 110 -7.87 -8.20 -0.49
CA ASN A 110 -6.57 -8.04 -1.12
C ASN A 110 -6.16 -6.56 -1.21
N SER A 111 -4.85 -6.32 -1.33
CA SER A 111 -4.29 -5.00 -1.67
C SER A 111 -3.26 -5.17 -2.77
N SER A 112 -3.25 -4.26 -3.74
CA SER A 112 -2.25 -4.25 -4.82
C SER A 112 -1.43 -2.97 -4.75
N LEU A 113 -0.11 -3.10 -4.73
CA LEU A 113 0.81 -1.97 -4.89
C LEU A 113 0.59 -1.33 -6.26
N LEU A 114 0.38 -0.03 -6.29
CA LEU A 114 0.28 0.75 -7.53
C LEU A 114 1.60 1.44 -7.84
N GLU A 115 2.14 2.11 -6.84
CA GLU A 115 3.31 2.97 -6.98
C GLU A 115 4.07 3.02 -5.65
N SER A 116 5.38 3.19 -5.75
CA SER A 116 6.23 3.50 -4.61
C SER A 116 7.19 4.63 -4.95
N THR A 117 7.55 5.39 -3.92
CA THR A 117 8.54 6.46 -4.00
C THR A 117 9.35 6.50 -2.72
N VAL A 118 10.45 7.24 -2.73
CA VAL A 118 11.28 7.47 -1.54
C VAL A 118 11.15 8.95 -1.18
N SER A 119 10.87 9.23 0.09
CA SER A 119 10.75 10.62 0.56
C SER A 119 12.07 11.38 0.46
N ASP A 120 11.98 12.70 0.25
CA ASP A 120 13.15 13.58 0.17
C ASP A 120 13.85 13.77 1.54
N GLU A 121 14.88 14.61 1.58
CA GLU A 121 15.65 14.95 2.79
C GLU A 121 14.79 15.59 3.91
N ASN A 122 13.64 16.15 3.57
CA ASN A 122 12.68 16.76 4.50
C ASN A 122 11.49 15.82 4.80
N GLY A 123 11.54 14.58 4.28
CA GLY A 123 10.47 13.60 4.41
C GLY A 123 9.27 13.86 3.51
N ASN A 124 9.36 14.75 2.51
CA ASN A 124 8.26 14.99 1.58
C ASN A 124 8.18 13.90 0.51
N PHE A 125 6.98 13.62 0.04
CA PHE A 125 6.72 12.72 -1.09
C PHE A 125 5.52 13.22 -1.89
N GLU A 126 5.43 12.77 -3.14
CA GLU A 126 4.29 13.05 -4.01
C GLU A 126 3.93 11.79 -4.82
N PHE A 127 2.62 11.57 -4.98
CA PHE A 127 2.07 10.70 -6.02
C PHE A 127 1.14 11.53 -6.89
N SER A 128 1.17 11.31 -8.20
CA SER A 128 0.24 11.95 -9.12
C SER A 128 -0.17 10.98 -10.22
N GLY A 129 -1.35 11.17 -10.78
CA GLY A 129 -1.86 10.32 -11.83
C GLY A 129 -3.32 10.60 -12.15
N THR A 130 -3.95 9.67 -12.85
CA THR A 130 -5.35 9.75 -13.24
C THR A 130 -6.13 8.60 -12.61
N ILE A 131 -7.35 8.86 -12.15
CA ILE A 131 -8.26 7.85 -11.62
C ILE A 131 -9.55 7.82 -12.43
N ASP A 132 -9.96 6.63 -12.89
CA ASP A 132 -11.21 6.47 -13.64
C ASP A 132 -12.42 6.32 -12.72
N VAL A 133 -12.22 5.69 -11.56
CA VAL A 133 -13.29 5.39 -10.61
C VAL A 133 -12.80 5.62 -9.18
N PRO A 134 -13.52 6.41 -8.36
CA PRO A 134 -13.27 6.54 -6.92
C PRO A 134 -13.08 5.21 -6.22
N GLY A 135 -12.18 5.14 -5.26
CA GLY A 135 -11.94 3.89 -4.54
C GLY A 135 -11.21 4.06 -3.22
N LEU A 136 -11.07 2.93 -2.51
CA LEU A 136 -10.30 2.86 -1.28
C LEU A 136 -8.83 2.57 -1.62
N TYR A 137 -7.95 3.39 -1.07
CA TYR A 137 -6.50 3.27 -1.24
C TYR A 137 -5.84 3.35 0.13
N ARG A 138 -4.57 2.96 0.19
CA ARG A 138 -3.75 3.09 1.38
C ARG A 138 -2.41 3.69 1.00
N VAL A 139 -2.06 4.80 1.65
CA VAL A 139 -0.69 5.31 1.66
C VAL A 139 -0.02 4.75 2.90
N ARG A 140 1.10 4.05 2.73
CA ARG A 140 1.83 3.45 3.85
C ARG A 140 3.34 3.62 3.73
N THR A 141 3.97 3.63 4.88
CA THR A 141 5.41 3.45 5.07
C THR A 141 5.64 2.07 5.73
N PRO A 142 6.89 1.64 5.97
CA PRO A 142 7.14 0.38 6.67
C PRO A 142 6.48 0.29 8.07
N ASN A 143 6.29 1.44 8.74
CA ASN A 143 5.86 1.49 10.13
C ASN A 143 4.45 2.07 10.34
N ASN A 144 3.81 2.59 9.29
CA ASN A 144 2.60 3.40 9.45
C ASN A 144 1.76 3.43 8.16
N GLY A 145 0.50 3.86 8.25
CA GLY A 145 -0.29 4.08 7.06
C GLY A 145 -1.60 4.82 7.33
N ALA A 146 -2.16 5.38 6.26
CA ALA A 146 -3.48 5.98 6.23
C ALA A 146 -4.31 5.36 5.10
N GLN A 147 -5.56 5.04 5.42
CA GLN A 147 -6.56 4.71 4.41
C GLN A 147 -7.17 6.01 3.89
N ILE A 148 -7.34 6.09 2.57
CA ILE A 148 -7.89 7.26 1.88
C ILE A 148 -8.97 6.81 0.89
N VAL A 149 -9.98 7.64 0.71
CA VAL A 149 -10.85 7.57 -0.45
C VAL A 149 -10.23 8.48 -1.51
N LEU A 150 -9.69 7.87 -2.57
CA LEU A 150 -9.06 8.61 -3.65
C LEU A 150 -10.10 8.93 -4.72
N THR A 151 -10.23 10.22 -5.02
CA THR A 151 -11.02 10.82 -6.10
C THR A 151 -10.14 11.83 -6.84
N ALA A 152 -10.63 12.40 -7.95
CA ALA A 152 -9.93 13.49 -8.60
C ALA A 152 -9.75 14.68 -7.63
N GLY A 153 -8.56 15.28 -7.63
CA GLY A 153 -8.21 16.41 -6.76
C GLY A 153 -6.93 16.20 -5.96
N LYS A 154 -6.75 17.04 -4.92
CA LYS A 154 -5.53 17.08 -4.12
C LYS A 154 -5.77 16.60 -2.69
N ILE A 155 -5.00 15.60 -2.28
CA ILE A 155 -4.96 15.07 -0.91
C ILE A 155 -3.63 15.46 -0.27
N LYS A 156 -3.69 15.82 1.01
CA LYS A 156 -2.51 16.14 1.83
C LYS A 156 -2.38 15.19 3.00
N ILE A 157 -1.20 14.61 3.17
CA ILE A 157 -0.87 13.65 4.22
C ILE A 157 0.25 14.21 5.10
N LYS A 158 0.07 14.19 6.41
CA LYS A 158 1.09 14.61 7.38
C LYS A 158 1.15 13.64 8.55
N PRO A 159 2.26 13.59 9.31
CA PRO A 159 2.27 12.89 10.58
C PRO A 159 1.21 13.47 11.53
N ASP A 160 0.50 12.61 12.26
CA ASP A 160 -0.40 13.08 13.32
C ASP A 160 0.45 13.61 14.48
N PRO A 161 0.21 14.85 14.96
CA PRO A 161 0.99 15.43 16.06
C PRO A 161 0.84 14.66 17.38
N ASN A 162 -0.20 13.84 17.53
CA ASN A 162 -0.43 12.99 18.70
C ASN A 162 0.18 11.58 18.53
N GLY A 163 0.95 11.34 17.46
CA GLY A 163 1.56 10.03 17.21
C GLY A 163 0.59 8.94 16.77
N GLN A 164 -0.66 9.28 16.43
CA GLN A 164 -1.71 8.32 16.02
C GLN A 164 -1.62 7.88 14.55
N GLY A 165 -0.46 8.03 13.93
CA GLY A 165 -0.23 7.60 12.56
C GLY A 165 -0.09 8.78 11.59
N LEU A 166 -0.73 8.66 10.43
CA LEU A 166 -0.77 9.71 9.40
C LEU A 166 -2.15 10.38 9.39
N LYS A 167 -2.16 11.72 9.41
CA LYS A 167 -3.34 12.56 9.26
C LYS A 167 -3.54 12.92 7.79
N VAL A 168 -4.76 12.76 7.31
CA VAL A 168 -5.17 13.05 5.93
C VAL A 168 -6.12 14.25 5.91
N THR A 169 -5.94 15.14 4.92
CA THR A 169 -6.77 16.33 4.68
C THR A 169 -6.95 16.54 3.17
N GLY A 170 -7.92 17.36 2.76
CA GLY A 170 -8.16 17.68 1.35
C GLY A 170 -9.10 16.72 0.60
N SER A 171 -9.68 15.72 1.30
CA SER A 171 -10.71 14.82 0.77
C SER A 171 -11.83 14.68 1.78
N ASP A 172 -13.03 15.19 1.45
CA ASP A 172 -14.22 15.04 2.29
C ASP A 172 -14.65 13.57 2.38
N ASP A 173 -14.49 12.81 1.29
CA ASP A 173 -14.82 11.38 1.27
C ASP A 173 -13.94 10.59 2.25
N THR A 174 -12.67 10.97 2.37
CA THR A 174 -11.76 10.39 3.37
C THR A 174 -12.16 10.79 4.80
N GLU A 175 -12.70 12.00 4.99
CA GLU A 175 -13.23 12.43 6.28
C GLU A 175 -14.45 11.60 6.68
N TYR A 176 -15.41 11.40 5.77
CA TYR A 176 -16.58 10.54 6.03
C TYR A 176 -16.19 9.11 6.38
N LEU A 177 -15.20 8.54 5.66
CA LEU A 177 -14.66 7.22 6.00
C LEU A 177 -14.09 7.18 7.42
N ARG A 178 -13.37 8.23 7.82
CA ARG A 178 -12.79 8.34 9.16
C ARG A 178 -13.87 8.45 10.24
N GLU A 179 -14.88 9.30 10.03
CA GLU A 179 -16.02 9.46 10.94
C GLU A 179 -16.79 8.14 11.10
N PHE A 180 -16.96 7.39 10.01
CA PHE A 180 -17.54 6.07 10.03
C PHE A 180 -16.74 5.12 10.93
N TYR A 181 -15.43 5.04 10.79
CA TYR A 181 -14.58 4.21 11.66
C TYR A 181 -14.63 4.63 13.12
N PHE A 182 -14.64 5.93 13.42
CA PHE A 182 -14.78 6.42 14.79
C PHE A 182 -16.11 6.02 15.41
N THR A 183 -17.19 6.12 14.62
CA THR A 183 -18.53 5.71 15.04
C THR A 183 -18.58 4.22 15.31
N MET A 184 -18.07 3.38 14.41
CA MET A 184 -18.00 1.92 14.58
C MET A 184 -17.22 1.54 15.84
N LYS A 185 -16.03 2.12 16.05
CA LYS A 185 -15.21 1.88 17.26
C LYS A 185 -15.92 2.30 18.55
N LYS A 186 -16.80 3.30 18.50
CA LYS A 186 -17.62 3.72 19.63
C LYS A 186 -18.69 2.68 19.95
N TYR A 187 -19.36 2.12 18.94
CA TYR A 187 -20.34 1.05 19.13
C TYR A 187 -19.70 -0.25 19.63
N ASP A 188 -18.56 -0.68 19.09
CA ASP A 188 -17.86 -1.87 19.54
C ASP A 188 -17.52 -1.82 21.04
N ARG A 189 -17.10 -0.65 21.54
CA ARG A 189 -16.83 -0.45 22.97
C ARG A 189 -18.09 -0.59 23.82
N LYS A 190 -19.23 -0.09 23.35
CA LYS A 190 -20.51 -0.21 24.06
C LYS A 190 -20.97 -1.67 24.14
N ILE A 191 -20.84 -2.42 23.04
CA ILE A 191 -21.24 -3.84 23.01
C ILE A 191 -20.39 -4.67 23.97
N LYS A 192 -19.07 -4.41 24.05
CA LYS A 192 -18.16 -5.14 24.96
C LYS A 192 -18.37 -4.86 26.45
N GLN A 193 -19.19 -3.87 26.81
CA GLN A 193 -19.49 -3.52 28.20
C GLN A 193 -20.84 -4.08 28.69
N LEU A 194 -21.58 -4.74 27.79
CA LEU A 194 -22.79 -5.51 28.10
C LEU A 194 -22.39 -6.97 28.40
#